data_AF-A0A923XN68-F1
#
_entry.id   AF-A0A923XN68-F1
#
_cell.length_a   1.000
_cell.length_b   1.000
_cell.length_c   1.000
_cell.angle_alpha   90.00
_cell.angle_beta   90.00
_cell.angle_gamma   90.00
#
_symmetry.space_group_name_H-M   'P 1'
#
loop_
_entity.id
_entity.type
_entity.pdbx_description
1 polymer ?
#
loop_
_entity_poly.entity_id
_entity_poly.type
_entity_poly.pdbx_seq_one_letter_code
_entity_poly.pdbx_strand_id
1 'polypeptide(L)'
;QACRFGLDAVYVDPVSGEHMALRDHIVLTMKQIDAHAVAVAAATGIDLLKLSTDMGANDARWLRERQAKERLLAEVSRQAAERFRGARR
;
A
#
# COMPACT_ATOMS: atom_id res chain seq x y z
N GLN A 1 12.67 4.78 -5.88
CA GLN A 1 11.77 4.01 -6.77
C GLN A 1 10.31 3.94 -6.27
N ALA A 2 10.06 3.99 -4.95
CA ALA A 2 8.72 3.90 -4.36
C ALA A 2 7.67 4.87 -4.97
N CYS A 3 7.99 6.15 -5.15
CA CYS A 3 7.02 7.12 -5.66
C CYS A 3 6.51 6.79 -7.08
N ARG A 4 7.35 6.18 -7.92
CA ARG A 4 7.01 5.89 -9.32
C ARG A 4 6.34 4.53 -9.51
N PHE A 5 6.75 3.53 -8.73
CA PHE A 5 6.35 2.13 -8.93
C PHE A 5 5.56 1.55 -7.75
N GLY A 6 5.43 2.27 -6.63
CA GLY A 6 4.72 1.79 -5.44
C GLY A 6 5.28 0.46 -4.96
N LEU A 7 4.40 -0.50 -4.68
CA LEU A 7 4.74 -1.85 -4.22
C LEU A 7 5.52 -2.69 -5.25
N ASP A 8 5.48 -2.30 -6.53
CA ASP A 8 6.21 -2.96 -7.62
C ASP A 8 7.64 -2.39 -7.78
N ALA A 9 8.06 -1.49 -6.90
CA ALA A 9 9.41 -0.95 -6.90
C ALA A 9 10.45 -1.99 -6.46
N VAL A 10 11.72 -1.71 -6.80
CA VAL A 10 12.89 -2.42 -6.29
C VAL A 10 13.53 -1.57 -5.17
N TYR A 11 13.81 -2.22 -4.04
CA TYR A 11 14.68 -1.74 -2.98
C TYR A 11 16.11 -2.20 -3.28
N VAL A 12 17.09 -1.33 -2.99
CA VAL A 12 18.51 -1.64 -3.10
C VAL A 12 19.12 -1.42 -1.72
N ASP A 13 19.71 -2.45 -1.14
CA ASP A 13 20.43 -2.34 0.12
C ASP A 13 21.65 -1.42 -0.07
N PRO A 14 21.82 -0.37 0.75
CA PRO A 14 22.88 0.60 0.55
C PRO A 14 24.28 0.08 0.88
N VAL A 15 24.40 -1.03 1.62
CA VAL A 15 25.68 -1.59 2.07
C VAL A 15 26.15 -2.69 1.12
N SER A 16 25.29 -3.66 0.81
CA SER A 16 25.61 -4.80 -0.06
C SER A 16 25.35 -4.52 -1.54
N GLY A 17 24.49 -3.55 -1.86
CA GLY A 17 24.00 -3.31 -3.21
C GLY A 17 23.00 -4.38 -3.68
N GLU A 18 22.52 -5.26 -2.80
CA GLU A 18 21.56 -6.29 -3.18
C GLU A 18 20.18 -5.70 -3.51
N HIS A 19 19.52 -6.30 -4.50
CA HIS A 19 18.21 -5.87 -4.97
C HIS A 19 17.13 -6.78 -4.39
N MET A 20 16.03 -6.20 -3.93
CA MET A 20 14.85 -6.95 -3.52
C MET A 20 13.55 -6.21 -3.88
N ALA A 21 12.42 -6.92 -3.94
CA ALA A 21 11.15 -6.26 -4.15
C ALA A 21 10.82 -5.36 -2.95
N LEU A 22 10.35 -4.13 -3.21
CA LEU A 22 10.03 -3.19 -2.15
C LEU A 22 8.92 -3.71 -1.24
N ARG A 23 7.92 -4.42 -1.79
CA ARG A 23 6.87 -5.07 -0.99
C ARG A 23 7.43 -6.06 0.04
N ASP A 24 8.45 -6.83 -0.34
CA ASP A 24 9.05 -7.83 0.56
C ASP A 24 9.81 -7.11 1.68
N HIS A 25 10.54 -6.05 1.33
CA HIS A 25 11.20 -5.19 2.32
C HIS A 25 10.20 -4.53 3.28
N ILE A 26 9.04 -4.07 2.78
CA ILE A 26 7.98 -3.50 3.61
C ILE A 26 7.45 -4.54 4.61
N VAL A 27 7.18 -5.78 4.18
CA VAL A 27 6.72 -6.86 5.07
C VAL A 27 7.78 -7.18 6.14
N LEU A 28 9.06 -7.24 5.77
CA LEU A 28 10.16 -7.41 6.73
C LEU A 28 10.22 -6.25 7.74
N THR A 29 10.06 -5.02 7.27
CA THR A 29 10.05 -3.83 8.14
C THR A 29 8.88 -3.89 9.13
N MET A 30 7.69 -4.26 8.68
CA MET A 30 6.51 -4.45 9.54
C MET A 30 6.75 -5.53 10.59
N LYS A 31 7.42 -6.62 10.23
CA LYS A 31 7.81 -7.68 11.18
C LYS A 31 8.80 -7.18 12.23
N GLN A 32 9.73 -6.30 11.87
CA GLN A 32 10.69 -5.74 12.82
C GLN A 32 10.03 -4.80 13.84
N ILE A 33 9.00 -4.04 13.43
CA ILE A 33 8.30 -3.09 14.30
C ILE A 33 7.12 -3.69 15.07
N ASP A 34 6.84 -4.99 14.90
CA ASP A 34 5.63 -5.65 15.42
C ASP A 34 5.50 -5.52 16.94
N ALA A 35 6.60 -5.72 17.67
CA ALA A 35 6.63 -5.53 19.14
C ALA A 35 6.33 -4.09 19.56
N HIS A 36 6.82 -3.10 18.80
CA HIS A 36 6.52 -1.69 19.06
C HIS A 36 5.05 -1.38 18.78
N ALA A 37 4.47 -1.96 17.73
CA ALA A 37 3.06 -1.80 17.41
C ALA A 37 2.16 -2.40 18.50
N VAL A 38 2.51 -3.57 19.05
CA VAL A 38 1.79 -4.17 20.19
C VAL A 38 1.82 -3.24 21.41
N ALA A 39 2.99 -2.67 21.73
CA ALA A 39 3.15 -1.78 22.89
C ALA A 39 2.25 -0.53 22.85
N VAL A 40 1.85 -0.08 21.65
CA VAL A 40 0.97 1.08 21.44
C VAL A 40 -0.42 0.71 20.91
N ALA A 41 -0.82 -0.56 21.03
CA ALA A 41 -2.12 -1.09 20.55
C ALA A 41 -2.41 -0.84 19.06
N ALA A 42 -1.37 -0.83 18.21
CA ALA A 42 -1.46 -0.63 16.77
C ALA A 42 -1.31 -1.93 15.94
N ALA A 43 -1.22 -3.10 16.57
CA ALA A 43 -0.97 -4.38 15.90
C ALA A 43 -1.97 -4.68 14.77
N THR A 44 -3.26 -4.45 15.00
CA THR A 44 -4.29 -4.63 13.96
C THR A 44 -4.06 -3.75 12.73
N GLY A 45 -3.58 -2.52 12.92
CA GLY A 45 -3.24 -1.62 11.81
C GLY A 45 -2.07 -2.16 10.99
N ILE A 46 -1.06 -2.73 11.65
CA ILE A 46 0.06 -3.39 10.97
C ILE A 46 -0.42 -4.60 10.18
N ASP A 47 -1.30 -5.44 10.73
CA ASP A 47 -1.82 -6.62 10.02
C ASP A 47 -2.65 -6.27 8.77
N LEU A 48 -3.44 -5.19 8.84
CA LEU A 48 -4.16 -4.66 7.68
C LEU A 48 -3.20 -4.19 6.57
N LEU A 49 -2.08 -3.58 6.95
CA LEU A 49 -1.07 -3.13 5.99
C LEU A 49 -0.28 -4.30 5.40
N LYS A 50 0.04 -5.34 6.19
CA LYS A 50 0.66 -6.58 5.70
C LYS A 50 -0.23 -7.24 4.65
N LEU A 51 -1.51 -7.46 4.97
CA LEU A 51 -2.49 -8.04 4.05
C LEU A 51 -2.63 -7.22 2.75
N SER A 52 -2.71 -5.89 2.86
CA SER A 52 -2.80 -5.02 1.68
C SER A 52 -1.54 -5.09 0.82
N THR A 53 -0.37 -5.19 1.44
CA THR A 53 0.93 -5.31 0.77
C THR A 53 1.05 -6.63 0.02
N ASP A 54 0.69 -7.74 0.67
CA ASP A 54 0.70 -9.10 0.09
C ASP A 54 -0.24 -9.21 -1.12
N MET A 55 -1.42 -8.59 -1.03
CA MET A 55 -2.38 -8.52 -2.13
C MET A 55 -1.96 -7.54 -3.26
N GLY A 56 -0.88 -6.79 -3.06
CA GLY A 56 -0.49 -5.68 -3.94
C GLY A 56 -1.55 -4.57 -4.02
N ALA A 57 -2.46 -4.49 -3.05
CA ALA A 57 -3.57 -3.57 -3.01
C ALA A 57 -3.11 -2.22 -2.45
N ASN A 58 -3.46 -1.13 -3.16
CA ASN A 58 -3.27 0.24 -2.69
C ASN A 58 -4.21 1.18 -3.43
N ASP A 59 -4.41 2.37 -2.88
CA ASP A 59 -5.32 3.37 -3.45
C ASP A 59 -4.91 3.81 -4.85
N ALA A 60 -3.60 3.92 -5.12
CA ALA A 60 -3.12 4.31 -6.44
C ALA A 60 -3.49 3.27 -7.51
N ARG A 61 -3.43 1.97 -7.20
CA ARG A 61 -3.90 0.88 -8.08
C ARG A 61 -5.41 0.98 -8.28
N TRP A 62 -6.17 1.12 -7.19
CA TRP A 62 -7.63 1.25 -7.26
C TRP A 62 -8.06 2.45 -8.12
N LEU A 63 -7.43 3.62 -7.95
CA LEU A 63 -7.71 4.83 -8.73
C LEU A 63 -7.42 4.62 -10.22
N ARG A 64 -6.31 3.95 -10.55
CA ARG A 64 -5.97 3.62 -11.95
C ARG A 64 -7.00 2.68 -12.57
N GLU A 65 -7.47 1.67 -11.83
CA GLU A 65 -8.53 0.77 -12.31
C GLU A 65 -9.86 1.49 -12.52
N ARG A 66 -10.23 2.42 -11.61
CA ARG A 66 -11.43 3.26 -11.79
C ARG A 66 -11.28 4.16 -13.02
N GLN A 67 -10.12 4.79 -13.20
CA GLN A 67 -9.88 5.62 -14.38
C GLN A 67 -9.92 4.80 -15.69
N ALA A 68 -9.37 3.58 -15.68
CA ALA A 68 -9.42 2.69 -16.85
C ALA A 68 -10.85 2.30 -17.23
N LYS A 69 -11.71 2.10 -16.22
CA LYS A 69 -13.12 1.73 -16.41
C LYS A 69 -13.99 2.93 -16.81
N GLU A 70 -13.95 4.00 -16.02
CA GLU A 70 -14.89 5.13 -16.16
C GLU A 70 -14.44 6.13 -17.22
N ARG A 71 -13.14 6.19 -17.51
CA ARG A 71 -12.52 7.14 -18.46
C ARG A 71 -12.87 8.61 -18.20
N LEU A 72 -13.26 8.95 -16.97
CA LEU A 72 -13.67 10.28 -16.55
C LEU A 72 -13.14 10.57 -15.14
N LEU A 73 -12.21 11.53 -15.03
CA LEU A 73 -11.57 11.88 -13.75
C LEU A 73 -12.54 12.41 -12.70
N ALA A 74 -13.59 13.12 -13.12
CA ALA A 74 -14.62 13.61 -12.22
C ALA A 74 -15.37 12.45 -11.54
N GLU A 75 -15.64 11.37 -12.28
CA GLU A 75 -16.28 10.17 -11.73
C GLU A 75 -15.34 9.42 -10.78
N VAL A 76 -14.05 9.30 -11.12
CA VAL A 76 -13.04 8.73 -10.21
C VAL A 76 -13.00 9.51 -8.89
N SER A 77 -13.03 10.83 -8.97
CA SER A 77 -13.03 11.72 -7.78
C SER A 77 -14.29 11.54 -6.95
N ARG A 78 -15.46 11.43 -7.60
CA ARG A 78 -16.75 11.17 -6.95
C ARG A 78 -16.72 9.83 -6.20
N GLN A 79 -16.27 8.75 -6.84
CA GLN A 79 -16.17 7.43 -6.23
C GLN A 79 -15.15 7.38 -5.08
N ALA A 80 -14.02 8.10 -5.21
CA ALA A 80 -13.04 8.22 -4.14
C ALA A 80 -13.62 8.93 -2.91
N ALA A 81 -14.38 10.01 -3.12
CA ALA A 81 -15.07 10.73 -2.04
C ALA A 81 -16.15 9.86 -1.36
N GLU A 82 -16.91 9.07 -2.12
CA GLU A 82 -17.88 8.11 -1.58
C GLU A 82 -17.20 7.02 -0.73
N ARG A 83 -16.09 6.46 -1.24
CA ARG A 83 -15.28 5.47 -0.51
C ARG A 83 -14.74 6.05 0.79
N PHE A 84 -14.20 7.26 0.75
CA PHE A 84 -13.68 7.96 1.93
C PHE A 84 -14.76 8.22 2.99
N ARG A 85 -15.99 8.55 2.56
CA ARG A 85 -17.14 8.71 3.47
C ARG A 85 -17.58 7.38 4.11
N GLY A 86 -17.10 6.24 3.64
CA GLY A 86 -17.58 4.92 4.06
C GLY A 86 -18.93 4.53 3.44
N ALA A 87 -19.35 5.21 2.36
CA ALA A 87 -20.66 5.00 1.73
C ALA A 87 -20.77 3.73 0.87
N ARG A 88 -19.68 2.94 0.75
CA ARG A 88 -19.67 1.62 0.11
C ARG A 88 -18.94 0.61 1.01
N ARG A 89 -19.69 -0.36 1.52
CA ARG A 89 -19.20 -1.73 1.77
C ARG A 89 -19.69 -2.60 0.64
#